data_AF-A0A0G2DYS7-F1
#
_entry.id   AF-A0A0G2DYS7-F1
#
_cell.length_a   1.000
_cell.length_b   1.000
_cell.length_c   1.000
_cell.angle_alpha   90.00
_cell.angle_beta   90.00
_cell.angle_gamma   90.00
#
_symmetry.space_group_name_H-M   'P 1'
#
loop_
_entity.id
_entity.type
_entity.pdbx_description
1 polymer ?
#
loop_
_entity_poly.entity_id
_entity_poly.type
_entity_poly.pdbx_seq_one_letter_code
_entity_poly.pdbx_strand_id
1 'polypeptide(L)'
;MVLYQTELNVAEASVTVTAGSATSADIASEWTANSDPLFLIGAWDGKPDGFLNAANQLRMHPSDARMSDWGPVTYTVGSSDASSVPMALFKGLNDPLTITLALDAADASGAATLRVGTTLSFAGGRPSITIDSRGVTRGAYRGYGEIYDFAIPDGALSTDNTITISVVSGSSGDSYLTPNYILDAIELFR
;
A
#
# COMPACT_ATOMS: atom_id res chain seq x y z
N MET A 1 -15.69 -16.73 11.59
CA MET A 1 -14.31 -16.77 12.10
C MET A 1 -13.44 -16.06 11.09
N VAL A 2 -12.54 -15.19 11.54
CA VAL A 2 -11.60 -14.49 10.67
C VAL A 2 -10.22 -14.70 11.27
N LEU A 3 -9.25 -15.08 10.44
CA LEU A 3 -7.85 -15.18 10.82
C LEU A 3 -7.13 -13.92 10.35
N TYR A 4 -6.37 -13.32 11.26
CA TYR A 4 -5.57 -12.14 10.96
C TYR A 4 -4.09 -12.43 11.15
N GLN A 5 -3.26 -11.92 10.24
CA GLN A 5 -1.85 -11.66 10.51
C GLN A 5 -1.78 -10.23 11.05
N THR A 6 -1.72 -10.10 12.37
CA THR A 6 -1.92 -8.82 13.07
C THR A 6 -3.31 -8.25 12.77
N GLU A 7 -3.45 -7.27 11.86
CA GLU A 7 -4.73 -6.66 11.44
C GLU A 7 -5.06 -6.95 9.97
N LEU A 8 -4.14 -7.55 9.21
CA LEU A 8 -4.42 -8.02 7.86
C LEU A 8 -5.30 -9.27 7.91
N ASN A 9 -6.49 -9.22 7.30
CA ASN A 9 -7.36 -10.38 7.13
C ASN A 9 -6.73 -11.35 6.14
N VAL A 10 -6.37 -12.56 6.60
CA VAL A 10 -5.66 -13.56 5.80
C VAL A 10 -6.49 -14.81 5.53
N ALA A 11 -7.65 -14.99 6.17
CA ALA A 11 -8.62 -16.03 5.85
C ALA A 11 -9.96 -15.80 6.57
N GLU A 12 -11.06 -16.20 5.92
CA GLU A 12 -12.40 -16.20 6.52
C GLU A 12 -13.03 -17.59 6.48
N ALA A 13 -13.71 -17.98 7.56
CA ALA A 13 -14.44 -19.23 7.64
C ALA A 13 -15.75 -19.07 8.45
N SER A 14 -16.72 -19.95 8.23
CA SER A 14 -17.94 -20.02 9.04
C SER A 14 -17.88 -21.18 10.02
N VAL A 15 -18.34 -20.98 11.26
CA VAL A 15 -18.42 -22.02 12.30
C VAL A 15 -19.76 -21.94 13.02
N THR A 16 -20.37 -23.09 13.30
CA THR A 16 -21.61 -23.19 14.08
C THR A 16 -21.29 -23.68 15.49
N VAL A 17 -21.82 -22.98 16.49
CA VAL A 17 -21.64 -23.33 17.91
C VAL A 17 -22.95 -23.89 18.47
N THR A 18 -22.87 -25.02 19.16
CA THR A 18 -24.01 -25.64 19.85
C THR A 18 -23.80 -25.59 21.36
N ALA A 19 -24.82 -25.21 22.13
CA ALA A 19 -24.76 -25.08 23.58
C ALA A 19 -24.26 -26.37 24.25
N GLY A 20 -23.29 -26.26 25.16
CA GLY A 20 -22.72 -27.39 25.89
C GLY A 20 -21.74 -28.27 25.10
N SER A 21 -21.37 -27.89 23.87
CA SER A 21 -20.40 -28.62 23.05
C SER A 21 -19.25 -27.72 22.59
N ALA A 22 -18.09 -28.32 22.30
CA ALA A 22 -16.98 -27.67 21.64
C ALA A 22 -16.94 -28.08 20.16
N THR A 23 -17.02 -27.12 19.25
CA THR A 23 -16.85 -27.35 17.81
C THR A 23 -15.37 -27.23 17.47
N SER A 24 -14.77 -28.29 16.91
CA SER A 24 -13.42 -28.21 16.33
C SER A 24 -13.50 -27.60 14.93
N ALA A 25 -12.75 -26.52 14.69
CA ALA A 25 -12.69 -25.84 13.40
C ALA A 25 -11.32 -25.18 13.24
N ASP A 26 -10.52 -25.71 12.31
CA ASP A 26 -9.20 -25.16 11.99
C ASP A 26 -9.31 -24.10 10.89
N ILE A 27 -8.35 -23.17 10.87
CA ILE A 27 -8.18 -22.18 9.82
C ILE A 27 -6.69 -21.96 9.59
N ALA A 28 -6.32 -21.78 8.33
CA ALA A 28 -4.96 -21.47 7.91
C ALA A 28 -4.94 -20.16 7.14
N SER A 29 -3.79 -19.48 7.13
CA SER A 29 -3.60 -18.28 6.32
C SER A 29 -3.67 -18.63 4.84
N GLU A 30 -4.46 -17.87 4.07
CA GLU A 30 -4.45 -17.87 2.61
C GLU A 30 -3.51 -16.79 2.05
N TRP A 31 -3.01 -15.90 2.91
CA TRP A 31 -2.01 -14.90 2.54
C TRP A 31 -0.68 -15.56 2.18
N THR A 32 -0.22 -15.32 0.96
CA THR A 32 1.09 -15.75 0.48
C THR A 32 1.90 -14.51 0.15
N ALA A 33 2.81 -14.12 1.05
CA ALA A 33 3.80 -13.09 0.76
C ALA A 33 4.78 -13.63 -0.29
N ASN A 34 5.24 -12.78 -1.23
CA ASN A 34 6.27 -13.20 -2.16
C ASN A 34 7.58 -13.38 -1.37
N SER A 35 8.27 -14.50 -1.60
CA SER A 35 9.53 -14.78 -0.90
C SER A 35 10.71 -13.99 -1.46
N ASP A 36 10.59 -13.46 -2.68
CA ASP A 36 11.64 -12.73 -3.39
C ASP A 36 11.05 -11.58 -4.24
N PRO A 37 10.45 -10.56 -3.60
CA PRO A 37 9.95 -9.40 -4.33
C PRO A 37 11.11 -8.54 -4.83
N LEU A 38 10.91 -7.85 -5.96
CA LEU A 38 11.86 -6.85 -6.45
C LEU A 38 12.05 -5.72 -5.43
N PHE A 39 10.99 -5.36 -4.72
CA PHE A 39 11.07 -4.61 -3.47
C PHE A 39 9.81 -4.78 -2.62
N LEU A 40 9.95 -4.53 -1.32
CA LEU A 40 8.87 -4.38 -0.36
C LEU A 40 9.13 -3.15 0.52
N ILE A 41 8.13 -2.27 0.64
CA ILE A 41 8.10 -1.14 1.58
C ILE A 41 7.00 -1.42 2.60
N GLY A 42 7.35 -1.42 3.88
CA GLY A 42 6.43 -1.78 4.96
C GLY A 42 6.35 -3.29 5.19
N ALA A 43 5.27 -3.73 5.80
CA ALA A 43 5.01 -5.13 6.09
C ALA A 43 3.51 -5.43 5.91
N TRP A 44 3.18 -6.64 5.47
CA TRP A 44 1.80 -7.09 5.32
C TRP A 44 1.21 -7.47 6.68
N ASP A 45 0.79 -6.46 7.46
CA ASP A 45 0.24 -6.64 8.81
C ASP A 45 -1.04 -5.84 9.07
N GLY A 46 -1.54 -5.12 8.06
CA GLY A 46 -2.77 -4.35 8.12
C GLY A 46 -2.59 -3.01 8.82
N LYS A 47 -1.34 -2.50 8.94
CA LYS A 47 -1.01 -1.28 9.67
C LYS A 47 -0.03 -0.39 8.91
N PRO A 48 -0.08 0.93 9.16
CA PRO A 48 0.97 1.83 8.69
C PRO A 48 2.25 1.76 9.54
N ASP A 49 2.45 0.74 10.36
CA ASP A 49 3.56 0.71 11.30
C ASP A 49 4.91 0.77 10.56
N GLY A 50 5.84 1.57 11.08
CA GLY A 50 7.14 1.82 10.45
C GLY A 50 7.15 2.92 9.38
N PHE A 51 6.00 3.35 8.86
CA PHE A 51 5.93 4.51 7.96
C PHE A 51 6.09 5.85 8.72
N LEU A 52 6.51 6.89 8.00
CA LEU A 52 6.65 8.25 8.51
C LEU A 52 5.31 8.74 9.10
N ASN A 53 5.39 9.33 10.29
CA ASN A 53 4.26 9.84 11.09
C ASN A 53 3.25 8.80 11.63
N ALA A 54 3.42 7.50 11.37
CA ALA A 54 2.49 6.46 11.83
C ALA A 54 2.27 6.46 13.36
N ALA A 55 3.37 6.43 14.12
CA ALA A 55 3.31 6.43 15.59
C ALA A 55 2.68 7.72 16.17
N ASN A 56 2.93 8.87 15.51
CA ASN A 56 2.42 10.16 15.95
C ASN A 56 0.91 10.29 15.67
N GLN A 57 0.44 9.79 14.53
CA GLN A 57 -0.96 9.94 14.09
C GLN A 57 -1.97 9.39 15.10
N LEU A 58 -1.58 8.36 15.87
CA LEU A 58 -2.42 7.80 16.93
C LEU A 58 -2.72 8.79 18.08
N ARG A 59 -1.94 9.87 18.21
CA ARG A 59 -1.93 10.77 19.37
C ARG A 59 -1.88 12.26 19.02
N MET A 60 -1.71 12.63 17.75
CA MET A 60 -1.74 14.03 17.31
C MET A 60 -2.28 14.16 15.90
N HIS A 61 -2.83 15.34 15.60
CA HIS A 61 -3.42 15.65 14.30
C HIS A 61 -2.34 15.72 13.20
N PRO A 62 -2.61 15.34 11.94
CA PRO A 62 -1.65 15.45 10.84
C PRO A 62 -1.06 16.86 10.61
N SER A 63 -1.78 17.91 11.02
CA SER A 63 -1.30 19.31 10.96
C SER A 63 -0.47 19.74 12.18
N ASP A 64 -0.27 18.86 13.17
CA ASP A 64 0.50 19.19 14.36
C ASP A 64 1.95 19.47 13.96
N ALA A 65 2.54 20.55 14.48
CA ALA A 65 3.90 20.97 14.11
C ALA A 65 4.99 19.97 14.51
N ARG A 66 4.65 18.96 15.32
CA ARG A 66 5.56 17.85 15.69
C ARG A 66 5.54 16.71 14.67
N MET A 67 4.60 16.70 13.73
CA MET A 67 4.66 15.80 12.59
C MET A 67 5.90 16.12 11.76
N SER A 68 6.56 15.07 11.27
CA SER A 68 7.58 15.24 10.23
C SER A 68 6.91 15.67 8.93
N ASP A 69 7.68 16.30 8.04
CA ASP A 69 7.18 16.77 6.75
C ASP A 69 6.55 15.63 5.95
N TRP A 70 5.30 15.81 5.50
CA TRP A 70 4.50 14.78 4.85
C TRP A 70 4.96 14.47 3.41
N GLY A 71 5.75 15.35 2.80
CA GLY A 71 6.22 15.22 1.41
C GLY A 71 5.69 16.30 0.47
N PRO A 72 5.69 16.07 -0.86
CA PRO A 72 5.98 14.81 -1.55
C PRO A 72 7.38 14.24 -1.29
N VAL A 73 7.53 12.92 -1.32
CA VAL A 73 8.80 12.23 -1.07
C VAL A 73 9.24 11.38 -2.26
N THR A 74 10.55 11.21 -2.41
CA THR A 74 11.16 10.20 -3.30
C THR A 74 11.78 9.11 -2.44
N TYR A 75 11.30 7.89 -2.59
CA TYR A 75 11.85 6.68 -1.99
C TYR A 75 12.76 5.98 -3.00
N THR A 76 14.04 5.80 -2.65
CA THR A 76 14.99 5.05 -3.49
C THR A 76 15.14 3.64 -2.95
N VAL A 77 14.73 2.64 -3.73
CA VAL A 77 14.81 1.23 -3.35
C VAL A 77 16.28 0.87 -3.06
N GLY A 78 16.50 0.18 -1.94
CA GLY A 78 17.83 -0.21 -1.48
C GLY A 78 18.65 0.91 -0.80
N SER A 79 18.08 2.11 -0.63
CA SER A 79 18.76 3.24 0.04
C SER A 79 17.88 3.97 1.05
N SER A 80 16.60 4.19 0.75
CA SER A 80 15.65 4.85 1.65
C SER A 80 15.07 3.87 2.67
N ASP A 81 14.91 4.32 3.92
CA ASP A 81 14.17 3.57 4.94
C ASP A 81 12.65 3.69 4.73
N ALA A 82 11.87 2.66 5.07
CA ALA A 82 10.41 2.72 5.00
C ALA A 82 9.83 3.89 5.83
N SER A 83 10.52 4.29 6.89
CA SER A 83 10.18 5.45 7.71
C SER A 83 10.36 6.80 7.01
N SER A 84 10.85 6.84 5.77
CA SER A 84 10.84 8.04 4.93
C SER A 84 9.59 8.16 4.06
N VAL A 85 8.76 7.11 3.99
CA VAL A 85 7.50 7.11 3.23
C VAL A 85 6.36 7.54 4.15
N PRO A 86 5.55 8.55 3.80
CA PRO A 86 4.41 8.97 4.62
C PRO A 86 3.41 7.83 4.81
N MET A 87 2.93 7.66 6.03
CA MET A 87 1.89 6.66 6.33
C MET A 87 0.60 6.85 5.54
N ALA A 88 0.36 8.04 4.98
CA ALA A 88 -0.82 8.36 4.20
C ALA A 88 -0.48 9.30 3.05
N LEU A 89 -1.17 9.12 1.93
CA LEU A 89 -1.10 10.00 0.78
C LEU A 89 -2.41 10.78 0.65
N PHE A 90 -2.28 12.09 0.52
CA PHE A 90 -3.35 13.08 0.47
C PHE A 90 -3.32 13.78 -0.89
N LYS A 91 -4.43 13.72 -1.62
CA LYS A 91 -4.59 14.31 -2.94
C LYS A 91 -4.28 15.81 -2.92
N GLY A 92 -3.31 16.25 -3.70
CA GLY A 92 -2.89 17.64 -3.85
C GLY A 92 -2.09 18.20 -2.67
N LEU A 93 -1.68 17.37 -1.70
CA LEU A 93 -0.89 17.81 -0.55
C LEU A 93 0.50 17.19 -0.54
N ASN A 94 0.60 15.87 -0.50
CA ASN A 94 1.88 15.15 -0.52
C ASN A 94 1.94 14.06 -1.60
N ASP A 95 0.96 14.00 -2.49
CA ASP A 95 1.02 13.14 -3.67
C ASP A 95 1.70 13.89 -4.86
N PRO A 96 2.41 13.16 -5.74
CA PRO A 96 2.69 11.74 -5.70
C PRO A 96 3.81 11.33 -4.73
N LEU A 97 3.73 10.11 -4.19
CA LEU A 97 4.91 9.37 -3.76
C LEU A 97 5.68 8.92 -5.00
N THR A 98 6.97 9.21 -5.07
CA THR A 98 7.85 8.74 -6.15
C THR A 98 8.74 7.62 -5.63
N ILE A 99 8.81 6.50 -6.35
CA ILE A 99 9.69 5.37 -6.06
C ILE A 99 10.66 5.23 -7.23
N THR A 100 11.96 5.28 -6.93
CA THR A 100 13.03 5.00 -7.90
C THR A 100 13.61 3.62 -7.64
N LEU A 101 13.76 2.84 -8.70
CA LEU A 101 14.16 1.45 -8.64
C LEU A 101 15.14 1.13 -9.77
N ALA A 102 16.36 0.79 -9.39
CA ALA A 102 17.34 0.20 -10.31
C ALA A 102 17.19 -1.32 -10.31
N LEU A 103 17.09 -1.92 -11.50
CA LEU A 103 16.98 -3.36 -11.72
C LEU A 103 18.14 -3.86 -12.57
N ASP A 104 18.56 -5.10 -12.34
CA ASP A 104 19.41 -5.77 -13.31
C ASP A 104 18.61 -6.20 -14.56
N ALA A 105 19.30 -6.69 -15.59
CA ALA A 105 18.64 -7.07 -16.84
C ALA A 105 17.66 -8.26 -16.67
N ALA A 106 17.91 -9.15 -15.72
CA ALA A 106 17.00 -10.27 -15.45
C ALA A 106 15.72 -9.75 -14.76
N ASP A 107 15.88 -8.85 -13.79
CA ASP A 107 14.83 -8.22 -13.00
C ASP A 107 14.08 -7.10 -13.74
N ALA A 108 14.59 -6.65 -14.88
CA ALA A 108 13.84 -5.81 -15.82
C ALA A 108 12.95 -6.60 -16.79
N SER A 109 13.16 -7.92 -16.94
CA SER A 109 12.48 -8.76 -17.95
C SER A 109 11.31 -9.59 -17.42
N GLY A 110 10.17 -9.61 -18.10
CA GLY A 110 8.99 -10.37 -17.69
C GLY A 110 7.86 -9.50 -17.14
N ALA A 111 6.69 -10.11 -17.00
CA ALA A 111 5.55 -9.46 -16.36
C ALA A 111 5.77 -9.35 -14.84
N ALA A 112 5.23 -8.30 -14.23
CA ALA A 112 5.29 -8.06 -12.80
C ALA A 112 3.93 -7.56 -12.29
N THR A 113 3.78 -7.50 -10.97
CA THR A 113 2.64 -6.89 -10.30
C THR A 113 3.16 -5.91 -9.27
N LEU A 114 2.75 -4.64 -9.38
CA LEU A 114 2.87 -3.70 -8.27
C LEU A 114 1.60 -3.82 -7.43
N ARG A 115 1.76 -4.17 -6.16
CA ARG A 115 0.70 -4.29 -5.18
C ARG A 115 0.80 -3.15 -4.18
N VAL A 116 -0.29 -2.43 -3.98
CA VAL A 116 -0.42 -1.36 -2.97
C VAL A 116 -1.49 -1.76 -1.98
N GLY A 117 -1.08 -2.09 -0.76
CA GLY A 117 -1.95 -2.32 0.38
C GLY A 117 -2.32 -1.01 1.07
N THR A 118 -3.58 -0.90 1.45
CA THR A 118 -4.11 0.22 2.23
C THR A 118 -4.88 -0.29 3.42
N THR A 119 -4.96 0.49 4.49
CA THR A 119 -5.73 0.14 5.70
C THR A 119 -7.07 0.87 5.76
N LEU A 120 -7.08 2.14 5.35
CA LEU A 120 -8.25 3.02 5.40
C LEU A 120 -8.21 4.03 4.26
N SER A 121 -9.39 4.35 3.69
CA SER A 121 -9.56 5.44 2.74
C SER A 121 -10.50 6.52 3.26
N PHE A 122 -10.33 7.75 2.77
CA PHE A 122 -11.20 8.89 3.03
C PHE A 122 -11.60 9.59 1.72
N ALA A 123 -12.85 10.04 1.65
CA ALA A 123 -13.44 10.70 0.48
C ALA A 123 -13.16 9.96 -0.85
N GLY A 124 -13.20 8.62 -0.81
CA GLY A 124 -12.99 7.74 -1.96
C GLY A 124 -11.59 7.81 -2.56
N GLY A 125 -10.58 8.29 -1.81
CA GLY A 125 -9.19 8.27 -2.22
C GLY A 125 -8.71 6.83 -2.45
N ARG A 126 -8.01 6.60 -3.57
CA ARG A 126 -7.37 5.32 -3.90
C ARG A 126 -6.10 5.54 -4.72
N PRO A 127 -5.16 4.58 -4.71
CA PRO A 127 -3.93 4.68 -5.48
C PRO A 127 -4.18 4.80 -6.98
N SER A 128 -3.36 5.62 -7.65
CA SER A 128 -3.23 5.69 -9.10
C SER A 128 -1.76 5.61 -9.47
N ILE A 129 -1.40 4.69 -10.37
CA ILE A 129 0.00 4.36 -10.66
C ILE A 129 0.39 4.79 -12.08
N THR A 130 1.58 5.39 -12.20
CA THR A 130 2.30 5.57 -13.47
C THR A 130 3.69 4.97 -13.33
N ILE A 131 4.16 4.29 -14.38
CA ILE A 131 5.52 3.71 -14.47
C ILE A 131 6.16 4.25 -15.75
N ASP A 132 7.32 4.90 -15.63
CA ASP A 132 8.14 5.40 -16.76
C ASP A 132 7.31 6.13 -17.83
N SER A 133 6.49 7.10 -17.40
CA SER A 133 5.63 7.95 -18.26
C SER A 133 4.43 7.24 -18.95
N ARG A 134 4.18 5.94 -18.70
CA ARG A 134 3.02 5.22 -19.25
C ARG A 134 1.82 5.27 -18.28
N GLY A 135 0.74 5.96 -18.67
CA GLY A 135 -0.50 6.04 -17.89
C GLY A 135 -1.76 6.23 -18.74
N VAL A 136 -2.85 5.51 -18.37
CA VAL A 136 -4.29 5.83 -18.51
C VAL A 136 -5.19 4.60 -18.18
N THR A 137 -4.68 3.37 -18.18
CA THR A 137 -5.50 2.14 -18.16
C THR A 137 -5.58 1.38 -16.83
N ARG A 138 -5.10 1.94 -15.70
CA ARG A 138 -4.86 1.16 -14.46
C ARG A 138 -5.86 1.49 -13.35
N GLY A 139 -7.15 1.38 -13.67
CA GLY A 139 -8.26 1.79 -12.80
C GLY A 139 -8.42 0.94 -11.52
N ALA A 140 -8.83 1.60 -10.44
CA ALA A 140 -9.25 1.01 -9.17
C ALA A 140 -10.61 1.61 -8.74
N TYR A 141 -11.49 0.82 -8.10
CA TYR A 141 -12.92 1.18 -7.95
C TYR A 141 -13.62 0.99 -6.57
N ARG A 142 -12.94 0.72 -5.43
CA ARG A 142 -13.60 0.65 -4.08
C ARG A 142 -12.65 0.81 -2.85
N GLY A 143 -13.19 1.10 -1.64
CA GLY A 143 -12.50 1.40 -0.35
C GLY A 143 -13.05 0.67 0.94
N TYR A 144 -12.22 -0.06 1.74
CA TYR A 144 -12.32 -0.83 3.03
C TYR A 144 -11.03 -1.66 3.39
N GLY A 145 -9.81 -1.14 3.23
CA GLY A 145 -8.57 -1.90 3.53
C GLY A 145 -8.06 -2.70 2.32
N GLU A 146 -8.16 -2.09 1.14
CA GLU A 146 -7.92 -2.74 -0.13
C GLU A 146 -6.46 -3.04 -0.38
N ILE A 147 -6.29 -4.12 -1.13
CA ILE A 147 -5.09 -4.43 -1.87
C ILE A 147 -5.37 -4.10 -3.34
N TYR A 148 -4.55 -3.20 -3.90
CA TYR A 148 -4.63 -2.79 -5.29
C TYR A 148 -3.48 -3.41 -6.08
N ASP A 149 -3.81 -4.37 -6.94
CA ASP A 149 -2.84 -5.02 -7.83
C ASP A 149 -2.84 -4.38 -9.20
N PHE A 150 -1.65 -3.92 -9.62
CA PHE A 150 -1.42 -3.28 -10.90
C PHE A 150 -0.52 -4.18 -11.74
N ALA A 151 -1.13 -4.90 -12.69
CA ALA A 151 -0.40 -5.73 -13.63
C ALA A 151 0.55 -4.88 -14.51
N ILE A 152 1.80 -5.29 -14.59
CA ILE A 152 2.86 -4.68 -15.39
C ILE A 152 3.22 -5.68 -16.48
N PRO A 153 2.94 -5.36 -17.76
CA PRO A 153 3.27 -6.28 -18.85
C PRO A 153 4.79 -6.39 -19.03
N ASP A 154 5.22 -7.49 -19.63
CA ASP A 154 6.61 -7.64 -20.06
C ASP A 154 7.06 -6.48 -20.96
N GLY A 155 8.32 -6.06 -20.82
CA GLY A 155 8.88 -4.87 -21.46
C GLY A 155 8.38 -3.54 -20.90
N ALA A 156 7.62 -3.55 -19.80
CA ALA A 156 7.24 -2.32 -19.10
C ALA A 156 8.21 -1.88 -18.00
N LEU A 157 9.08 -2.77 -17.52
CA LEU A 157 10.20 -2.40 -16.67
C LEU A 157 11.46 -2.23 -17.52
N SER A 158 12.38 -1.42 -17.02
CA SER A 158 13.71 -1.20 -17.56
C SER A 158 14.75 -1.34 -16.45
N THR A 159 16.02 -1.03 -16.71
CA THR A 159 17.06 -1.04 -15.67
C THR A 159 16.93 0.12 -14.69
N ASP A 160 16.30 1.23 -15.09
CA ASP A 160 16.07 2.41 -14.25
C ASP A 160 14.59 2.79 -14.33
N ASN A 161 13.85 2.55 -13.27
CA ASN A 161 12.40 2.73 -13.24
C ASN A 161 12.03 3.84 -12.28
N THR A 162 11.02 4.60 -12.67
CA THR A 162 10.32 5.54 -11.80
C THR A 162 8.84 5.17 -11.73
N ILE A 163 8.39 4.86 -10.52
CA ILE A 163 6.99 4.59 -10.19
C ILE A 163 6.44 5.80 -9.43
N THR A 164 5.32 6.34 -9.87
CA THR A 164 4.62 7.38 -9.11
C THR A 164 3.27 6.86 -8.62
N ILE A 165 3.03 7.02 -7.32
CA ILE A 165 1.78 6.65 -6.66
C ILE A 165 1.06 7.95 -6.25
N SER A 166 -0.05 8.23 -6.92
CA SER A 166 -0.91 9.39 -6.63
C SER A 166 -2.20 8.98 -5.94
N VAL A 167 -2.98 9.97 -5.49
CA VAL A 167 -4.34 9.76 -4.99
C VAL A 167 -5.34 10.24 -6.02
N VAL A 168 -6.23 9.36 -6.47
CA VAL A 168 -7.35 9.74 -7.34
C VAL A 168 -8.66 9.67 -6.59
N SER A 169 -9.48 10.71 -6.75
CA SER A 169 -10.88 10.71 -6.32
C SER A 169 -11.73 11.71 -7.10
N GLY A 170 -13.02 11.41 -7.24
CA GLY A 170 -14.02 12.37 -7.75
C GLY A 170 -14.43 13.42 -6.72
N SER A 171 -14.04 13.22 -5.45
CA SER A 171 -14.25 14.17 -4.37
C SER A 171 -13.11 15.19 -4.26
N SER A 172 -13.35 16.23 -3.46
CA SER A 172 -12.40 17.27 -3.08
C SER A 172 -12.54 17.59 -1.60
N GLY A 173 -11.54 18.26 -1.03
CA GLY A 173 -11.54 18.72 0.35
C GLY A 173 -10.30 19.58 0.60
N ASP A 174 -10.22 20.18 1.78
CA ASP A 174 -9.14 21.09 2.16
C ASP A 174 -8.13 20.41 3.08
N SER A 175 -6.83 20.67 2.85
CA SER A 175 -5.73 20.17 3.68
C SER A 175 -5.86 18.65 3.90
N TYR A 176 -5.86 18.17 5.16
CA TYR A 176 -5.94 16.74 5.50
C TYR A 176 -7.34 16.12 5.35
N LEU A 177 -8.34 16.90 4.89
CA LEU A 177 -9.66 16.41 4.49
C LEU A 177 -9.79 16.26 2.96
N THR A 178 -8.72 16.47 2.21
CA THR A 178 -8.65 16.04 0.81
C THR A 178 -8.71 14.50 0.74
N PRO A 179 -9.19 13.90 -0.38
CA PRO A 179 -9.18 12.45 -0.53
C PRO A 179 -7.81 11.85 -0.24
N ASN A 180 -7.81 10.77 0.53
CA ASN A 180 -6.58 10.15 1.00
C ASN A 180 -6.76 8.65 1.29
N TYR A 181 -5.65 7.97 1.49
CA TYR A 181 -5.60 6.62 2.03
C TYR A 181 -4.37 6.44 2.92
N ILE A 182 -4.48 5.53 3.88
CA ILE A 182 -3.39 5.08 4.76
C ILE A 182 -2.78 3.81 4.15
N LEU A 183 -1.46 3.76 4.08
CA LEU A 183 -0.70 2.62 3.56
C LEU A 183 -0.62 1.47 4.57
N ASP A 184 -0.60 0.25 4.04
CA ASP A 184 -0.22 -0.98 4.74
C ASP A 184 1.18 -1.42 4.25
N ALA A 185 1.28 -1.78 2.98
CA ALA A 185 2.55 -2.12 2.33
C ALA A 185 2.54 -1.79 0.84
N ILE A 186 3.72 -1.67 0.23
CA ILE A 186 3.90 -1.54 -1.22
C ILE A 186 4.91 -2.58 -1.66
N GLU A 187 4.52 -3.44 -2.61
CA GLU A 187 5.35 -4.55 -3.06
C GLU A 187 5.38 -4.59 -4.59
N LEU A 188 6.56 -4.79 -5.18
CA LEU A 188 6.68 -5.14 -6.60
C LEU A 188 7.23 -6.55 -6.69
N PHE A 189 6.51 -7.43 -7.37
CA PHE A 189 6.86 -8.84 -7.48
C PHE A 189 6.50 -9.43 -8.85
N ARG A 190 6.89 -10.68 -9.09
CA ARG A 190 6.62 -11.44 -10.31
C ARG A 190 5.83 -12.69 -10.01
#